data_AF-A0A4Y9FBS7-F1
#
_entry.id   AF-A0A4Y9FBS7-F1
#
_cell.length_a   1.000
_cell.length_b   1.000
_cell.length_c   1.000
_cell.angle_alpha   90.00
_cell.angle_beta   90.00
_cell.angle_gamma   90.00
#
_symmetry.space_group_name_H-M   'P 1'
#
loop_
_entity.id
_entity.type
_entity.pdbx_description
1 polymer ?
#
loop_
_entity_poly.entity_id
_entity_poly.type
_entity_poly.pdbx_seq_one_letter_code
_entity_poly.pdbx_strand_id
1 'polypeptide(L)'
;MRWLVVVIVLGMALAQKPQVLIGTGGVGGVYFYYGTAVAEILNKAGVVQAQAMQSGGSIENLMLLRDRTDPARGVYYCGTVLPDAALMAYQGEPSLYAAVAPARDTTLENAVRSRGGKVPYHEGAVRYFRERGVWR
;
A
#
# COMPACT_ATOMS: atom_id res chain seq x y z
N MET A 1 30.53 -26.94 27.08
CA MET A 1 29.46 -25.92 27.13
C MET A 1 29.74 -24.66 26.29
N ARG A 2 30.85 -23.92 26.48
CA ARG A 2 31.07 -22.59 25.85
C ARG A 2 31.01 -22.58 24.31
N TRP A 3 31.56 -23.60 23.66
CA TRP A 3 31.55 -23.75 22.20
C TRP A 3 30.16 -24.09 21.62
N LEU A 4 29.33 -24.83 22.35
CA LEU A 4 27.95 -25.12 21.94
C LEU A 4 27.09 -23.87 21.91
N VAL A 5 27.25 -22.97 22.89
CA VAL A 5 26.53 -21.69 22.93
C VAL A 5 26.92 -20.81 21.73
N VAL A 6 28.21 -20.76 21.38
CA VAL A 6 28.70 -19.99 20.21
C VAL A 6 28.13 -20.54 18.90
N VAL A 7 28.11 -21.86 18.73
CA VAL A 7 27.55 -22.51 17.53
C VAL A 7 26.05 -22.28 17.41
N ILE A 8 25.30 -22.35 18.51
CA ILE A 8 23.85 -22.09 18.52
C ILE A 8 23.55 -20.63 18.16
N VAL A 9 24.28 -19.68 18.73
CA VAL A 9 24.09 -18.24 18.45
C VAL A 9 24.44 -17.89 17.01
N LEU A 10 25.53 -18.44 16.46
CA LEU A 10 25.88 -18.24 15.04
C LEU A 10 24.84 -18.85 14.10
N GLY A 11 24.32 -20.04 14.43
CA GLY A 11 23.30 -20.72 13.63
C GLY A 11 21.98 -19.96 13.56
N MET A 12 21.58 -19.29 14.65
CA MET A 12 20.38 -18.45 14.67
C MET A 12 20.53 -17.17 13.83
N ALA A 13 21.72 -16.56 13.82
CA ALA A 13 21.98 -15.35 13.03
C ALA A 13 21.89 -15.60 11.51
N LEU A 14 22.31 -16.78 11.06
CA LEU A 14 22.27 -17.16 9.64
C LEU A 14 20.88 -17.56 9.13
N ALA A 15 19.91 -17.79 10.03
CA ALA A 15 18.60 -18.34 9.68
C ALA A 15 17.47 -17.28 9.55
N GLN A 16 17.79 -15.98 9.59
CA GLN A 16 16.77 -14.94 9.46
C GLN A 16 16.24 -14.86 8.02
N LYS A 17 14.94 -15.15 7.86
CA LYS A 17 14.24 -14.97 6.58
C LYS A 17 14.10 -13.48 6.27
N PRO A 18 14.23 -13.07 4.99
CA PRO A 18 13.98 -11.69 4.59
C PRO A 18 12.57 -11.25 4.95
N GLN A 19 12.42 -9.99 5.35
CA GLN A 19 11.13 -9.37 5.60
C GLN A 19 10.62 -8.69 4.33
N VAL A 20 9.34 -8.88 4.00
CA VAL A 20 8.66 -8.20 2.90
C VAL A 20 7.48 -7.39 3.45
N LEU A 21 7.56 -6.06 3.34
CA LEU A 21 6.50 -5.14 3.73
C LEU A 21 5.71 -4.72 2.49
N ILE A 22 4.43 -5.03 2.47
CA ILE A 22 3.54 -4.77 1.34
C ILE A 22 2.74 -3.50 1.63
N GLY A 23 3.13 -2.37 1.03
CA GLY A 23 2.39 -1.12 1.11
C GLY A 23 1.03 -1.25 0.44
N THR A 24 -0.03 -0.79 1.13
CA THR A 24 -1.41 -0.94 0.67
C THR A 24 -2.15 0.40 0.58
N GLY A 25 -3.12 0.61 1.45
CA GLY A 25 -3.93 1.81 1.62
C GLY A 25 -4.60 1.73 3.00
N GLY A 26 -5.74 2.40 3.19
CA GLY A 26 -6.52 2.26 4.42
C GLY A 26 -7.02 0.82 4.67
N VAL A 27 -7.15 0.42 5.94
CA VAL A 27 -7.54 -0.94 6.36
C VAL A 27 -8.89 -1.41 5.78
N GLY A 28 -9.81 -0.48 5.51
CA GLY A 28 -11.11 -0.77 4.86
C GLY A 28 -11.09 -0.76 3.33
N GLY A 29 -9.92 -0.55 2.71
CA GLY A 29 -9.76 -0.45 1.27
C GLY A 29 -9.38 -1.77 0.61
N VAL A 30 -9.64 -1.88 -0.69
CA VAL A 30 -9.35 -3.09 -1.49
C VAL A 30 -7.87 -3.47 -1.47
N TYR A 31 -6.96 -2.49 -1.47
CA TYR A 31 -5.52 -2.72 -1.42
C TYR A 31 -5.08 -3.47 -0.17
N PHE A 32 -5.73 -3.23 0.96
CA PHE A 32 -5.38 -3.91 2.21
C PHE A 32 -5.71 -5.42 2.15
N TYR A 33 -6.84 -5.77 1.53
CA TYR A 33 -7.21 -7.16 1.30
C TYR A 33 -6.26 -7.86 0.33
N TYR A 34 -5.88 -7.20 -0.77
CA TYR A 34 -4.89 -7.75 -1.70
C TYR A 34 -3.52 -7.94 -1.04
N GLY A 35 -3.05 -6.95 -0.28
CA GLY A 35 -1.79 -7.06 0.44
C GLY A 35 -1.80 -8.21 1.44
N THR A 36 -2.89 -8.39 2.18
CA THR A 36 -3.02 -9.50 3.15
C THR A 36 -2.97 -10.85 2.45
N ALA A 37 -3.72 -11.03 1.36
CA ALA A 37 -3.72 -12.28 0.60
C ALA A 37 -2.33 -12.62 0.02
N VAL A 38 -1.62 -11.62 -0.52
CA VAL A 38 -0.25 -11.80 -1.03
C VAL A 38 0.71 -12.14 0.11
N ALA A 39 0.60 -11.47 1.27
CA ALA A 39 1.42 -11.78 2.43
C ALA A 39 1.22 -13.24 2.90
N GLU A 40 -0.03 -13.71 2.95
CA GLU A 40 -0.32 -15.10 3.29
C GLU A 40 0.31 -16.10 2.32
N ILE A 41 0.24 -15.84 1.01
CA ILE A 41 0.86 -16.71 -0.01
C ILE A 41 2.37 -16.77 0.18
N LEU A 42 3.02 -15.61 0.36
CA LEU A 42 4.46 -15.52 0.56
C LEU A 42 4.93 -16.23 1.84
N ASN A 43 4.18 -16.06 2.93
CA ASN A 43 4.45 -16.76 4.19
C ASN A 43 4.26 -18.27 4.06
N LYS A 44 3.21 -18.73 3.36
CA LYS A 44 2.98 -20.16 3.08
C LYS A 44 4.09 -20.78 2.23
N ALA A 45 4.64 -20.03 1.27
CA ALA A 45 5.80 -20.47 0.49
C ALA A 45 7.07 -20.60 1.36
N GLY A 46 7.11 -19.95 2.52
CA GLY A 46 8.15 -20.13 3.53
C GLY A 46 9.48 -19.46 3.21
N VAL A 47 9.56 -18.66 2.13
CA VAL A 47 10.79 -18.01 1.66
C VAL A 47 11.05 -16.66 2.33
N VAL A 48 10.00 -15.98 2.81
CA VAL A 48 10.08 -14.65 3.42
C VAL A 48 9.12 -14.55 4.61
N GLN A 49 9.29 -13.50 5.42
CA GLN A 49 8.31 -13.03 6.40
C GLN A 49 7.57 -11.82 5.83
N ALA A 50 6.36 -12.02 5.34
CA ALA A 50 5.59 -10.99 4.65
C ALA A 50 4.48 -10.39 5.52
N GLN A 51 4.25 -9.08 5.42
CA GLN A 51 3.16 -8.39 6.11
C GLN A 51 2.57 -7.26 5.28
N ALA A 52 1.24 -7.15 5.26
CA ALA A 52 0.53 -6.00 4.70
C ALA A 52 0.65 -4.80 5.64
N MET A 53 0.97 -3.63 5.08
CA MET A 53 1.18 -2.40 5.81
C MET A 53 0.18 -1.34 5.32
N GLN A 54 -0.51 -0.71 6.27
CA GLN A 54 -1.34 0.46 5.99
C GLN A 54 -0.48 1.62 5.50
N SER A 55 -0.95 2.33 4.48
CA SER A 55 -0.29 3.53 3.95
C SER A 55 -1.33 4.53 3.43
N GLY A 56 -0.85 5.70 3.01
CA GLY A 56 -1.58 6.74 2.30
C GLY A 56 -1.84 6.43 0.81
N GLY A 57 -1.42 5.27 0.31
CA GLY A 57 -1.72 4.80 -1.06
C GLY A 57 -0.50 4.74 -1.99
N SER A 58 -0.76 4.82 -3.29
CA SER A 58 0.21 4.42 -4.34
C SER A 58 1.53 5.19 -4.31
N ILE A 59 1.48 6.52 -4.11
CA ILE A 59 2.69 7.35 -4.05
C ILE A 59 3.56 6.98 -2.85
N GLU A 60 2.96 6.86 -1.66
CA GLU A 60 3.70 6.45 -0.46
C GLU A 60 4.27 5.05 -0.64
N ASN A 61 3.53 4.11 -1.23
CA ASN A 61 4.03 2.75 -1.50
C ASN A 61 5.27 2.75 -2.41
N LEU A 62 5.29 3.60 -3.44
CA LEU A 62 6.45 3.76 -4.33
C LEU A 62 7.65 4.38 -3.61
N MET A 63 7.41 5.37 -2.74
CA MET A 63 8.46 5.96 -1.92
C MET A 63 9.03 4.97 -0.91
N LEU A 64 8.18 4.18 -0.25
CA LEU A 64 8.62 3.11 0.66
C LEU A 64 9.47 2.09 -0.08
N LEU A 65 9.05 1.69 -1.28
CA LEU A 65 9.83 0.81 -2.15
C LEU A 65 11.22 1.39 -2.45
N ARG A 66 11.30 2.66 -2.86
CA ARG A 66 12.54 3.34 -3.23
C ARG A 66 13.47 3.60 -2.03
N ASP A 67 12.92 4.14 -0.96
CA ASP A 67 13.69 4.77 0.12
C ASP A 67 13.90 3.85 1.33
N ARG A 68 13.07 2.81 1.49
CA ARG A 68 13.06 1.95 2.69
C ARG A 68 13.47 0.52 2.43
N THR A 69 13.57 0.10 1.17
CA THR A 69 14.20 -1.19 0.83
C THR A 69 15.67 -1.16 1.24
N ASP A 70 16.06 -2.13 2.06
CA ASP A 70 17.41 -2.29 2.57
C ASP A 70 17.82 -3.78 2.50
N PRO A 71 18.47 -4.18 1.40
CA PRO A 71 18.95 -5.55 1.22
C PRO A 71 19.97 -5.98 2.29
N ALA A 72 20.76 -5.06 2.84
CA ALA A 72 21.76 -5.37 3.86
C ALA A 72 21.09 -5.77 5.20
N ARG A 73 19.89 -5.26 5.46
CA ARG A 73 19.05 -5.64 6.60
C ARG A 73 18.04 -6.74 6.26
N GLY A 74 18.03 -7.24 5.02
CA GLY A 74 17.04 -8.21 4.55
C GLY A 74 15.61 -7.67 4.55
N VAL A 75 15.43 -6.35 4.44
CA VAL A 75 14.11 -5.69 4.42
C VAL A 75 13.79 -5.25 3.01
N TYR A 76 12.69 -5.76 2.47
CA TYR A 76 12.22 -5.45 1.14
C TYR A 76 10.82 -4.87 1.21
N TYR A 77 10.56 -3.88 0.36
CA TYR A 77 9.22 -3.33 0.19
C TYR A 77 8.67 -3.75 -1.16
N CYS A 78 7.36 -3.91 -1.22
CA CYS A 78 6.57 -3.87 -2.45
C CYS A 78 5.25 -3.18 -2.13
N GLY A 79 4.38 -2.94 -3.11
CA GLY A 79 3.10 -2.35 -2.78
C GLY A 79 2.14 -2.23 -3.94
N THR A 80 0.88 -2.00 -3.60
CA THR A 80 -0.19 -1.78 -4.56
C THR A 80 -0.15 -0.36 -5.11
N VAL A 81 -0.23 -0.21 -6.42
CA VAL A 81 -0.18 1.10 -7.08
C VAL A 81 -1.25 1.17 -8.16
N LEU A 82 -1.79 2.37 -8.40
CA LEU A 82 -2.55 2.63 -9.60
C LEU A 82 -1.62 2.68 -10.84
N PRO A 83 -2.12 2.38 -12.04
CA PRO A 83 -1.31 2.37 -13.26
C PRO A 83 -0.60 3.70 -13.58
N ASP A 84 -1.24 4.84 -13.28
CA ASP A 84 -0.66 6.17 -13.45
C ASP A 84 0.51 6.41 -12.51
N ALA A 85 0.39 6.02 -11.24
CA ALA A 85 1.50 6.07 -10.27
C ALA A 85 2.66 5.17 -10.69
N ALA A 86 2.37 3.96 -11.20
CA ALA A 86 3.39 3.07 -11.75
C ALA A 86 4.11 3.69 -12.96
N LEU A 87 3.36 4.33 -13.87
CA LEU A 87 3.93 5.02 -15.02
C LEU A 87 4.84 6.19 -14.61
N MET A 88 4.43 6.99 -13.63
CA MET A 88 5.26 8.07 -13.09
C MET A 88 6.57 7.56 -12.50
N ALA A 89 6.52 6.47 -11.72
CA ALA A 89 7.72 5.83 -11.20
C ALA A 89 8.63 5.31 -12.32
N TYR A 90 8.04 4.71 -13.36
CA TYR A 90 8.78 4.20 -14.52
C TYR A 90 9.49 5.32 -15.30
N GLN A 91 8.83 6.47 -15.45
CA GLN A 91 9.39 7.64 -16.15
C GLN A 91 10.43 8.39 -15.31
N GLY A 92 10.58 8.06 -14.02
CA GLY A 92 11.48 8.77 -13.12
C GLY A 92 11.03 10.19 -12.84
N GLU A 93 9.71 10.46 -12.91
CA GLU A 93 9.17 11.81 -12.85
C GLU A 93 9.58 12.49 -11.52
N PRO A 94 10.21 13.68 -11.56
CA PRO A 94 10.65 14.39 -10.36
C PRO A 94 9.53 14.69 -9.36
N SER A 95 8.28 14.66 -9.80
CA SER A 95 7.09 15.01 -9.04
C SER A 95 6.37 13.82 -8.39
N LEU A 96 7.06 12.75 -8.00
CA LEU A 96 6.46 11.70 -7.16
C LEU A 96 5.71 12.28 -5.93
N TYR A 97 6.02 13.51 -5.50
CA TYR A 97 5.28 14.26 -4.47
C TYR A 97 4.17 15.21 -4.98
N ALA A 98 4.16 15.61 -6.26
CA ALA A 98 3.29 16.67 -6.79
C ALA A 98 2.17 16.17 -7.73
N ALA A 99 2.17 14.89 -8.09
CA ALA A 99 1.45 14.43 -9.26
C ALA A 99 0.19 13.62 -8.97
N VAL A 100 -0.83 14.28 -8.42
CA VAL A 100 -2.19 13.89 -8.82
C VAL A 100 -2.94 15.16 -9.18
N ALA A 101 -2.69 15.67 -10.39
CA ALA A 101 -3.52 16.75 -10.95
C ALA A 101 -5.02 16.44 -10.84
N PRO A 102 -5.50 15.18 -10.97
CA PRO A 102 -6.89 14.82 -10.69
C PRO A 102 -7.32 14.88 -9.21
N ALA A 103 -6.40 14.87 -8.24
CA ALA A 103 -6.76 14.96 -6.81
C ALA A 103 -7.33 16.34 -6.47
N ARG A 104 -6.97 17.38 -7.23
CA ARG A 104 -7.65 18.70 -7.13
C ARG A 104 -9.14 18.59 -7.44
N ASP A 105 -9.52 17.60 -8.24
CA ASP A 105 -10.88 17.36 -8.67
C ASP A 105 -11.60 16.33 -7.77
N THR A 106 -10.90 15.68 -6.83
CA THR A 106 -11.46 14.79 -5.80
C THR A 106 -12.04 15.59 -4.63
N THR A 107 -12.99 16.47 -4.91
CA THR A 107 -13.76 17.22 -3.90
C THR A 107 -15.13 16.58 -3.66
N LEU A 108 -15.72 16.82 -2.49
CA LEU A 108 -17.08 16.38 -2.16
C LEU A 108 -18.10 16.96 -3.16
N GLU A 109 -17.87 18.18 -3.62
CA GLU A 109 -18.69 18.89 -4.59
C GLU A 109 -18.61 18.25 -5.99
N ASN A 110 -17.41 17.86 -6.43
CA ASN A 110 -17.24 17.17 -7.69
C ASN A 110 -17.79 15.74 -7.66
N ALA A 111 -17.73 15.08 -6.51
CA ALA A 111 -18.26 13.72 -6.33
C ALA A 111 -19.77 13.62 -6.57
N VAL A 112 -20.52 14.72 -6.41
CA VAL A 112 -21.97 14.79 -6.62
C VAL A 112 -22.38 15.44 -7.95
N ARG A 113 -21.44 15.83 -8.81
CA ARG A 113 -21.75 16.49 -10.10
C ARG A 113 -22.60 15.63 -11.04
N SER A 114 -22.44 14.32 -10.97
CA SER A 114 -23.20 13.37 -11.80
C SER A 114 -24.58 13.02 -11.21
N ARG A 115 -25.01 13.69 -10.14
CA ARG A 115 -26.34 13.49 -9.54
C ARG A 115 -27.43 13.81 -10.56
N GLY A 116 -28.35 12.86 -10.76
CA GLY A 116 -29.37 12.92 -11.81
C GLY A 116 -28.93 12.30 -13.14
N GLY A 117 -27.72 11.74 -13.21
CA GLY A 117 -27.27 10.91 -14.33
C GLY A 117 -28.01 9.58 -14.43
N LYS A 118 -27.75 8.84 -15.51
CA LYS A 118 -28.40 7.55 -15.80
C LYS A 118 -28.12 6.44 -14.77
N VAL A 119 -27.00 6.54 -14.05
CA VAL A 119 -26.61 5.57 -13.02
C VAL A 119 -26.91 6.17 -11.65
N PRO A 120 -27.79 5.56 -10.85
CA PRO A 120 -28.12 6.06 -9.52
C PRO A 120 -26.94 5.88 -8.56
N TYR A 121 -26.82 6.80 -7.60
CA TYR A 121 -25.87 6.66 -6.50
C TYR A 121 -26.35 5.59 -5.53
N HIS A 122 -25.39 4.84 -4.96
CA HIS A 122 -25.69 3.92 -3.87
C HIS A 122 -26.23 4.67 -2.64
N GLU A 123 -27.21 4.11 -1.92
CA GLU A 123 -27.89 4.78 -0.81
C GLU A 123 -26.94 5.25 0.30
N GLY A 124 -25.93 4.43 0.62
CA GLY A 124 -24.90 4.80 1.60
C GLY A 124 -24.10 6.05 1.19
N ALA A 125 -23.83 6.22 -0.10
CA ALA A 125 -23.14 7.41 -0.60
C ALA A 125 -24.05 8.65 -0.52
N VAL A 126 -25.34 8.49 -0.86
CA VAL A 126 -26.33 9.57 -0.73
C VAL A 126 -26.44 10.06 0.72
N ARG A 127 -26.56 9.13 1.68
CA ARG A 127 -26.63 9.48 3.11
C ARG A 127 -25.40 10.27 3.54
N TYR A 128 -24.20 9.76 3.21
CA TYR A 128 -22.95 10.43 3.51
C TYR A 128 -22.87 11.84 2.91
N PHE A 129 -23.24 12.03 1.64
CA PHE A 129 -23.19 13.34 1.00
C PHE A 129 -24.23 14.33 1.55
N ARG A 130 -25.38 13.86 2.05
CA ARG A 130 -26.36 14.69 2.78
C ARG A 130 -25.81 15.14 4.14
N GLU A 131 -25.23 14.22 4.91
CA GLU A 131 -24.59 14.53 6.20
C GLU A 131 -23.46 15.56 6.03
N ARG A 132 -22.75 15.50 4.90
CA ARG A 132 -21.69 16.45 4.54
C ARG A 132 -22.21 17.76 3.91
N GLY A 133 -23.51 17.92 3.70
CA GLY A 133 -24.11 19.15 3.18
C GLY A 133 -23.87 19.45 1.69
N VAL A 134 -23.31 18.50 0.95
CA VAL A 134 -23.01 18.63 -0.49
C VAL A 134 -24.09 18.04 -1.39
N TRP A 135 -24.98 17.22 -0.83
CA TRP A 135 -26.16 16.69 -1.54
C TRP A 135 -27.35 17.66 -1.45
N ARG A 136 -27.39 18.65 -2.36
CA ARG A 136 -28.44 19.70 -2.43
C ARG A 136 -29.39 19.55 -3.61
#